data_AF-A0A9D6PFR8-F1
#
_entry.id   AF-A0A9D6PFR8-F1
#
_cell.length_a   1.000
_cell.length_b   1.000
_cell.length_c   1.000
_cell.angle_alpha   90.00
_cell.angle_beta   90.00
_cell.angle_gamma   90.00
#
_symmetry.space_group_name_H-M   'P 1'
#
loop_
_entity.id
_entity.type
_entity.pdbx_description
1 polymer ?
#
loop_
_entity_poly.entity_id
_entity_poly.type
_entity_poly.pdbx_seq_one_letter_code
_entity_poly.pdbx_strand_id
1 'polypeptide(L)'
;MKWKSKMKLSHKLYLPLIVFFIIIISAIGYSRINSTSPSSITEETPIELKEVKLSELNPKELKEYYQVYKKPYVQFLRKALDAYLANDSSGVNISMGAVKEDRREGIITGLDAFDKSYYKSKFVVVTINDSIAGGKDIQIMFQEKPDRIFYAWVYELADGTYELRGFNSKEYFDPEKMKQLNETYKQLLLDKDHAL
;
A
#
# COMPACT_ATOMS: atom_id res chain seq x y z
N MET A 1 23.12 -52.64 18.67
CA MET A 1 23.48 -52.11 17.33
C MET A 1 22.49 -52.63 16.30
N LYS A 2 21.99 -51.75 15.40
CA LYS A 2 21.18 -52.02 14.18
C LYS A 2 19.73 -52.52 14.42
N TRP A 3 18.69 -52.05 13.72
CA TRP A 3 18.54 -51.01 12.70
C TRP A 3 17.05 -50.65 12.59
N LYS A 4 16.74 -49.36 12.35
CA LYS A 4 15.39 -48.87 12.01
C LYS A 4 14.89 -49.56 10.73
N SER A 5 13.71 -50.17 10.79
CA SER A 5 12.97 -50.55 9.59
C SER A 5 12.55 -49.29 8.82
N LYS A 6 13.17 -49.03 7.68
CA LYS A 6 12.67 -48.06 6.69
C LYS A 6 11.62 -48.78 5.84
N MET A 7 10.34 -48.45 6.06
CA MET A 7 9.27 -48.79 5.12
C MET A 7 9.60 -48.16 3.76
N LYS A 8 9.96 -48.98 2.77
CA LYS A 8 10.10 -48.55 1.38
C LYS A 8 8.72 -48.52 0.74
N LEU A 9 8.14 -47.33 0.66
CA LEU A 9 6.89 -47.09 -0.06
C LEU A 9 7.17 -47.27 -1.58
N SER A 10 6.40 -48.13 -2.24
CA SER A 10 6.62 -48.40 -3.67
C SER A 10 6.26 -47.18 -4.53
N HIS A 11 7.02 -46.92 -5.59
CA HIS A 11 6.79 -45.77 -6.48
C HIS A 11 5.39 -45.73 -7.11
N LYS A 12 4.72 -46.89 -7.21
CA LYS A 12 3.34 -47.01 -7.72
C LYS A 12 2.28 -46.49 -6.75
N LEU A 13 2.61 -46.32 -5.46
CA LEU A 13 1.73 -45.71 -4.47
C LEU A 13 1.93 -44.20 -4.30
N TYR A 14 2.99 -43.60 -4.87
CA TYR A 14 3.25 -42.16 -4.73
C TYR A 14 2.23 -41.29 -5.45
N LEU A 15 1.88 -41.66 -6.68
CA LEU A 15 0.94 -40.89 -7.51
C LEU A 15 -0.47 -40.82 -6.89
N PRO A 16 -1.10 -41.93 -6.43
CA PRO A 16 -2.39 -41.84 -5.75
C PRO A 16 -2.30 -41.14 -4.39
N LEU A 17 -1.17 -41.22 -3.66
CA LEU A 17 -1.00 -40.48 -2.41
C LEU A 17 -0.93 -38.97 -2.63
N ILE A 18 -0.20 -38.51 -3.65
CA ILE A 18 -0.08 -37.07 -3.97
C ILE A 18 -1.45 -36.52 -4.39
N VAL A 19 -2.19 -37.25 -5.22
CA VAL A 19 -3.55 -36.86 -5.63
C VAL A 19 -4.49 -36.82 -4.41
N PHE A 20 -4.40 -37.80 -3.51
CA PHE A 20 -5.17 -37.81 -2.26
C PHE A 20 -4.82 -36.63 -1.34
N PHE A 21 -3.54 -36.26 -1.21
CA PHE A 21 -3.11 -35.08 -0.46
C PHE A 21 -3.60 -33.77 -1.09
N ILE A 22 -3.58 -33.64 -2.42
CA ILE A 22 -4.10 -32.46 -3.11
C ILE A 22 -5.60 -32.32 -2.88
N ILE A 23 -6.37 -33.42 -2.96
CA ILE A 23 -7.82 -33.44 -2.68
C ILE A 23 -8.11 -33.09 -1.21
N ILE A 24 -7.31 -33.58 -0.25
CA ILE A 24 -7.45 -33.22 1.17
C ILE A 24 -7.13 -31.73 1.40
N ILE A 25 -6.06 -31.20 0.80
CA ILE A 25 -5.67 -29.80 0.95
C ILE A 25 -6.73 -28.87 0.34
N SER A 26 -7.27 -29.23 -0.83
CA SER A 26 -8.34 -28.45 -1.46
C SER A 26 -9.67 -28.57 -0.70
N ALA A 27 -10.03 -29.73 -0.15
CA ALA A 27 -11.19 -29.87 0.72
C ALA A 27 -11.05 -29.08 2.04
N ILE A 28 -9.87 -29.10 2.68
CA ILE A 28 -9.58 -28.29 3.88
C ILE A 28 -9.57 -26.79 3.54
N GLY A 29 -9.04 -26.41 2.38
CA GLY A 29 -9.08 -25.03 1.87
C GLY A 29 -10.51 -24.55 1.64
N TYR A 30 -11.34 -25.34 0.96
CA TYR A 30 -12.76 -25.04 0.74
C TYR A 30 -13.56 -25.03 2.05
N SER A 31 -13.29 -25.93 3.00
CA SER A 31 -13.98 -25.95 4.29
C SER A 31 -13.56 -24.79 5.20
N ARG A 32 -12.29 -24.36 5.17
CA ARG A 32 -11.84 -23.16 5.90
C ARG A 32 -12.41 -21.86 5.34
N ILE A 33 -12.70 -21.78 4.04
CA ILE A 33 -13.30 -20.60 3.42
C ILE A 33 -14.82 -20.53 3.66
N ASN A 34 -15.51 -21.68 3.72
CA ASN A 34 -16.97 -21.73 3.83
C ASN A 34 -17.52 -22.00 5.25
N SER A 35 -16.68 -22.18 6.29
CA SER A 35 -17.15 -22.55 7.64
C SER A 35 -16.76 -21.62 8.78
N THR A 36 -16.43 -20.36 8.52
CA THR A 36 -16.28 -19.36 9.58
C THR A 36 -17.43 -18.34 9.57
N SER A 37 -18.45 -18.61 10.38
CA SER A 37 -19.27 -17.56 11.02
C SER A 37 -18.45 -16.90 12.15
N PRO A 38 -18.76 -15.64 12.54
CA PRO A 38 -17.76 -14.68 12.99
C PRO A 38 -17.26 -15.04 14.38
N SER A 39 -15.97 -15.34 14.50
CA SER A 39 -15.30 -15.41 15.78
C SER A 39 -14.73 -14.03 16.08
N SER A 40 -15.30 -13.43 17.12
CA SER A 40 -14.84 -12.22 17.80
C SER A 40 -13.34 -12.32 18.10
N ILE A 41 -12.54 -11.61 17.30
CA ILE A 41 -11.17 -11.26 17.64
C ILE A 41 -11.23 -9.79 18.03
N THR A 42 -10.90 -9.54 19.28
CA THR A 42 -10.65 -8.25 19.92
C THR A 42 -10.06 -7.25 18.93
N GLU A 43 -10.76 -6.12 18.77
CA GLU A 43 -10.24 -4.90 18.13
C GLU A 43 -8.94 -4.50 18.84
N GLU A 44 -7.82 -4.92 18.28
CA GLU A 44 -6.58 -4.17 18.46
C GLU A 44 -6.78 -2.87 17.73
N THR A 45 -6.99 -1.83 18.54
CA THR A 45 -7.37 -0.48 18.17
C THR A 45 -6.55 -0.04 16.96
N PRO A 46 -7.18 0.18 15.79
CA PRO A 46 -6.54 0.91 14.73
C PRO A 46 -6.06 2.22 15.35
N ILE A 47 -4.83 2.65 15.06
CA ILE A 47 -4.53 4.08 15.15
C ILE A 47 -5.27 4.71 13.98
N GLU A 48 -6.60 4.74 14.11
CA GLU A 48 -7.50 5.64 13.43
C GLU A 48 -6.94 7.01 13.81
N LEU A 49 -6.25 7.66 12.86
CA LEU A 49 -6.29 9.11 12.87
C LEU A 49 -7.78 9.41 12.93
N LYS A 50 -8.24 9.79 14.12
CA LYS A 50 -9.60 10.28 14.35
C LYS A 50 -9.97 11.08 13.12
N GLU A 51 -11.20 10.91 12.67
CA GLU A 51 -11.87 11.80 11.74
C GLU A 51 -11.90 13.23 12.35
N VAL A 52 -10.73 13.86 12.40
CA VAL A 52 -10.54 15.24 12.77
C VAL A 52 -11.09 15.98 11.58
N LYS A 53 -12.11 16.81 11.81
CA LYS A 53 -12.55 17.80 10.82
C LYS A 53 -11.34 18.69 10.52
N LEU A 54 -10.57 18.26 9.53
CA LEU A 54 -9.27 18.80 9.17
C LEU A 54 -9.37 20.20 8.56
N SER A 55 -10.61 20.68 8.34
CA SER A 55 -10.92 21.98 7.77
C SER A 55 -10.37 23.15 8.59
N GLU A 56 -10.07 22.94 9.88
CA GLU A 56 -9.40 23.92 10.75
C GLU A 56 -8.56 23.21 11.83
N LEU A 57 -7.43 22.60 11.45
CA LEU A 57 -6.49 22.09 12.45
C LEU A 57 -5.95 23.26 13.27
N ASN A 58 -6.00 23.12 14.60
CA ASN A 58 -5.34 24.07 15.46
C ASN A 58 -3.80 23.95 15.31
N PRO A 59 -3.02 24.96 15.71
CA PRO A 59 -1.56 24.95 15.51
C PRO A 59 -0.83 23.73 16.09
N LYS A 60 -1.36 23.14 17.16
CA LYS A 60 -0.79 21.93 17.76
C LYS A 60 -1.04 20.71 16.89
N GLU A 61 -2.28 20.51 16.45
CA GLU A 61 -2.66 19.40 15.56
C GLU A 61 -1.92 19.48 14.22
N LEU A 62 -1.73 20.70 13.70
CA LEU A 62 -0.97 20.94 12.48
C LEU A 62 0.51 20.55 12.65
N LYS A 63 1.11 20.93 13.77
CA LYS A 63 2.50 20.55 14.10
C LYS A 63 2.66 19.03 14.27
N GLU A 64 1.66 18.37 14.83
CA GLU A 64 1.59 16.91 14.94
C GLU A 64 1.47 16.27 13.55
N TYR A 65 0.59 16.78 12.69
CA TYR A 65 0.47 16.35 11.30
C TYR A 65 1.80 16.45 10.55
N TYR A 66 2.54 17.54 10.68
CA TYR A 66 3.83 17.68 10.00
C TYR A 66 4.90 16.66 10.42
N GLN A 67 4.73 15.95 11.55
CA GLN A 67 5.60 14.83 11.86
C GLN A 67 5.41 13.66 10.88
N VAL A 68 4.27 13.58 10.19
CA VAL A 68 4.03 12.59 9.14
C VAL A 68 5.07 12.70 8.04
N TYR A 69 5.40 13.91 7.61
CA TYR A 69 6.42 14.13 6.58
C TYR A 69 7.82 13.71 7.02
N LYS A 70 8.10 13.60 8.31
CA LYS A 70 9.41 13.12 8.80
C LYS A 70 9.54 11.60 8.84
N LYS A 71 8.45 10.86 8.59
CA LYS A 71 8.49 9.39 8.58
C LYS A 71 9.35 8.90 7.42
N PRO A 72 10.23 7.91 7.64
CA PRO A 72 11.23 7.50 6.64
C PRO A 72 10.60 6.97 5.35
N TYR A 73 9.50 6.22 5.43
CA TYR A 73 8.76 5.74 4.26
C TYR A 73 8.05 6.86 3.46
N VAL A 74 7.66 7.96 4.11
CA VAL A 74 7.07 9.14 3.42
C VAL A 74 8.16 9.93 2.71
N GLN A 75 9.30 10.12 3.37
CA GLN A 75 10.50 10.72 2.76
C GLN A 75 11.01 9.89 1.58
N PHE A 76 10.99 8.57 1.72
CA PHE A 76 11.34 7.66 0.63
C PHE A 76 10.39 7.79 -0.55
N LEU A 77 9.08 7.90 -0.33
CA LEU A 77 8.10 8.11 -1.41
C LEU A 77 8.45 9.36 -2.24
N ARG A 78 8.78 10.47 -1.59
CA ARG A 78 9.23 11.69 -2.29
C ARG A 78 10.48 11.43 -3.13
N LYS A 79 11.50 10.79 -2.56
CA LYS A 79 12.74 10.44 -3.27
C LYS A 79 12.49 9.52 -4.47
N ALA A 80 11.59 8.55 -4.34
CA ALA A 80 11.24 7.64 -5.43
C ALA A 80 10.56 8.37 -6.60
N LEU A 81 9.65 9.29 -6.32
CA LEU A 81 9.02 10.13 -7.34
C LEU A 81 10.03 11.05 -8.03
N ASP A 82 10.97 11.63 -7.28
CA ASP A 82 12.01 12.52 -7.83
C ASP A 82 12.99 11.76 -8.73
N ALA A 83 13.40 10.56 -8.30
CA ALA A 83 14.23 9.65 -9.08
C ALA A 83 13.54 9.22 -10.39
N TYR A 84 12.25 8.90 -10.33
CA TYR A 84 11.46 8.59 -11.52
C TYR A 84 11.39 9.79 -12.49
N LEU A 85 11.20 11.01 -11.97
CA LEU A 85 11.22 12.24 -12.78
C LEU A 85 12.59 12.49 -13.43
N ALA A 86 13.66 12.24 -12.70
CA ALA A 86 15.04 12.39 -13.16
C ALA A 86 15.48 11.28 -14.13
N ASN A 87 14.69 10.20 -14.25
CA ASN A 87 15.07 8.99 -14.96
C ASN A 87 16.39 8.38 -14.43
N ASP A 88 16.59 8.46 -13.11
CA ASP A 88 17.76 7.94 -12.40
C ASP A 88 17.33 7.27 -11.10
N SER A 89 17.27 5.94 -11.11
CA SER A 89 16.94 5.11 -9.94
C SER A 89 18.17 4.53 -9.25
N SER A 90 19.39 5.00 -9.55
CA SER A 90 20.63 4.44 -8.97
C SER A 90 20.68 4.51 -7.43
N GLY A 91 19.97 5.46 -6.82
CA GLY A 91 19.89 5.65 -5.37
C GLY A 91 18.58 5.23 -4.69
N VAL A 92 17.62 4.66 -5.43
CA VAL A 92 16.31 4.27 -4.88
C VAL A 92 15.79 2.98 -5.52
N ASN A 93 15.13 2.13 -4.74
CA ASN A 93 14.53 0.91 -5.27
C ASN A 93 13.08 1.16 -5.70
N ILE A 94 12.81 1.10 -7.00
CA ILE A 94 11.46 1.23 -7.55
C ILE A 94 11.16 -0.03 -8.35
N SER A 95 10.14 -0.77 -7.92
CA SER A 95 9.75 -2.01 -8.58
C SER A 95 9.14 -1.72 -9.96
N MET A 96 9.22 -2.70 -10.86
CA MET A 96 8.52 -2.61 -12.15
C MET A 96 7.00 -2.48 -11.98
N GLY A 97 6.43 -3.04 -10.92
CA GLY A 97 5.00 -2.93 -10.61
C GLY A 97 4.58 -1.52 -10.16
N ALA A 98 5.52 -0.72 -9.66
CA ALA A 98 5.28 0.70 -9.39
C ALA A 98 5.45 1.57 -10.64
N VAL A 99 6.19 1.13 -11.66
CA VAL A 99 6.48 1.93 -12.86
C VAL A 99 5.49 1.65 -13.98
N LYS A 100 5.37 0.37 -14.37
CA LYS A 100 4.70 -0.01 -15.62
C LYS A 100 3.21 0.26 -15.56
N GLU A 101 2.69 0.94 -16.59
CA GLU A 101 1.26 1.14 -16.74
C GLU A 101 0.50 -0.19 -16.85
N ASP A 102 -0.56 -0.31 -16.07
CA ASP A 102 -1.57 -1.36 -16.18
C ASP A 102 -2.94 -0.81 -15.75
N ARG A 103 -4.02 -1.34 -16.32
CA ARG A 103 -5.40 -0.92 -16.02
C ARG A 103 -6.27 -2.15 -15.84
N ARG A 104 -6.71 -2.40 -14.61
CA ARG A 104 -7.53 -3.57 -14.28
C ARG A 104 -8.52 -3.24 -13.19
N GLU A 105 -9.73 -3.76 -13.32
CA GLU A 105 -10.74 -3.74 -12.25
C GLU A 105 -11.01 -2.32 -11.68
N GLY A 106 -10.98 -1.29 -12.54
CA GLY A 106 -11.20 0.10 -12.14
C GLY A 106 -10.01 0.74 -11.40
N ILE A 107 -8.84 0.13 -11.46
CA ILE A 107 -7.57 0.64 -10.91
C ILE A 107 -6.62 0.94 -12.07
N ILE A 108 -6.00 2.12 -12.01
CA ILE A 108 -4.88 2.53 -12.84
C ILE A 108 -3.61 2.35 -12.01
N THR A 109 -2.67 1.58 -12.54
CA THR A 109 -1.42 1.19 -11.88
C THR A 109 -0.24 1.72 -12.67
N GLY A 110 0.83 2.07 -11.97
CA GLY A 110 2.11 2.44 -12.56
C GLY A 110 2.30 3.94 -12.69
N LEU A 111 3.52 4.40 -12.40
CA LEU A 111 3.92 5.79 -12.61
C LEU A 111 3.81 6.21 -14.08
N ASP A 112 3.98 5.29 -15.02
CA ASP A 112 3.86 5.57 -16.47
C ASP A 112 2.42 5.93 -16.88
N ALA A 113 1.42 5.60 -16.06
CA ALA A 113 0.01 5.78 -16.41
C ALA A 113 -0.52 7.20 -16.17
N PHE A 114 0.26 8.09 -15.55
CA PHE A 114 -0.17 9.44 -15.17
C PHE A 114 0.78 10.51 -15.68
N ASP A 115 0.25 11.74 -15.77
CA ASP A 115 1.04 12.90 -16.15
C ASP A 115 2.12 13.20 -15.11
N LYS A 116 3.37 13.39 -15.56
CA LYS A 116 4.52 13.67 -14.68
C LYS A 116 4.36 14.94 -13.84
N SER A 117 3.47 15.87 -14.22
CA SER A 117 3.12 17.05 -13.42
C SER A 117 2.61 16.70 -12.03
N TYR A 118 1.91 15.58 -11.85
CA TYR A 118 1.54 15.10 -10.52
C TYR A 118 2.78 14.91 -9.65
N TYR A 119 3.79 14.21 -10.16
CA TYR A 119 4.99 13.89 -9.38
C TYR A 119 5.85 15.12 -9.12
N LYS A 120 5.78 16.15 -9.97
CA LYS A 120 6.46 17.43 -9.73
C LYS A 120 5.80 18.22 -8.61
N SER A 121 4.50 18.04 -8.41
CA SER A 121 3.76 18.67 -7.33
C SER A 121 4.17 18.09 -5.98
N LYS A 122 4.08 18.94 -4.96
CA LYS A 122 4.04 18.51 -3.56
C LYS A 122 2.76 17.71 -3.30
N PHE A 123 2.76 16.87 -2.28
CA PHE A 123 1.62 16.06 -1.86
C PHE A 123 1.29 16.19 -0.38
N VAL A 124 0.01 16.01 -0.09
CA VAL A 124 -0.52 15.80 1.26
C VAL A 124 -0.68 14.31 1.50
N VAL A 125 -0.32 13.85 2.70
CA VAL A 125 -0.60 12.48 3.13
C VAL A 125 -2.01 12.47 3.73
N VAL A 126 -2.86 11.62 3.17
CA VAL A 126 -4.27 11.42 3.59
C VAL A 126 -4.34 10.34 4.66
N THR A 127 -3.79 9.16 4.37
CA THR A 127 -3.72 8.05 5.32
C THR A 127 -2.43 7.26 5.16
N ILE A 128 -2.04 6.57 6.24
CA ILE A 128 -0.95 5.60 6.25
C ILE A 128 -1.46 4.38 7.00
N ASN A 129 -1.50 3.23 6.32
CA ASN A 129 -1.89 1.96 6.91
C ASN A 129 -0.77 0.94 6.77
N ASP A 130 -0.78 -0.09 7.60
CA ASP A 130 0.02 -1.29 7.37
C ASP A 130 -0.55 -2.07 6.19
N SER A 131 0.32 -2.46 5.25
CA SER A 131 -0.08 -3.31 4.14
C SER A 131 -0.11 -4.76 4.60
N ILE A 132 -1.13 -5.52 4.18
CA ILE A 132 -1.29 -6.95 4.50
C ILE A 132 -0.09 -7.77 4.02
N ALA A 133 0.54 -7.34 2.92
CA ALA A 133 1.72 -7.97 2.34
C ALA A 133 3.05 -7.43 2.92
N GLY A 134 3.00 -6.62 3.99
CA GLY A 134 4.13 -5.93 4.60
C GLY A 134 4.41 -4.55 4.01
N GLY A 135 5.04 -3.67 4.79
CA GLY A 135 5.26 -2.28 4.42
C GLY A 135 4.07 -1.37 4.73
N LYS A 136 4.02 -0.21 4.08
CA LYS A 136 3.00 0.83 4.28
C LYS A 136 2.22 1.11 3.01
N ASP A 137 0.90 1.18 3.14
CA ASP A 137 0.00 1.72 2.13
C ASP A 137 -0.27 3.19 2.47
N ILE A 138 0.26 4.09 1.64
CA ILE A 138 0.22 5.53 1.83
C ILE A 138 -0.74 6.13 0.80
N GLN A 139 -1.80 6.78 1.26
CA GLN A 139 -2.69 7.54 0.40
C GLN A 139 -2.25 9.00 0.36
N ILE A 140 -2.11 9.55 -0.85
CA ILE A 140 -1.69 10.94 -1.06
C ILE A 140 -2.60 11.67 -2.04
N MET A 141 -2.63 13.00 -1.94
CA MET A 141 -3.17 13.89 -2.96
C MET A 141 -2.11 14.92 -3.34
N PHE A 142 -1.94 15.17 -4.63
CA PHE A 142 -1.02 16.21 -5.09
C PHE A 142 -1.68 17.58 -5.00
N GLN A 143 -0.94 18.57 -4.50
CA GLN A 143 -1.49 19.89 -4.19
C GLN A 143 -1.86 20.72 -5.43
N GLU A 144 -1.12 20.61 -6.53
CA GLU A 144 -1.43 21.37 -7.76
C GLU A 144 -2.65 20.80 -8.49
N LYS A 145 -2.86 19.49 -8.36
CA LYS A 145 -3.98 18.79 -8.98
C LYS A 145 -4.59 17.78 -8.00
N PRO A 146 -5.34 18.25 -6.99
CA PRO A 146 -5.98 17.39 -5.99
C PRO A 146 -7.29 16.80 -6.54
N ASP A 147 -7.24 16.21 -7.73
CA ASP A 147 -8.41 15.65 -8.42
C ASP A 147 -8.58 14.14 -8.17
N ARG A 148 -7.63 13.51 -7.49
CA ARG A 148 -7.63 12.08 -7.18
C ARG A 148 -6.73 11.74 -6.00
N ILE A 149 -6.96 10.54 -5.45
CA ILE A 149 -6.11 9.92 -4.44
C ILE A 149 -5.19 8.90 -5.10
N PHE A 150 -3.91 8.97 -4.76
CA PHE A 150 -2.92 7.99 -5.16
C PHE A 150 -2.59 7.07 -3.98
N TYR A 151 -2.40 5.79 -4.28
CA TYR A 151 -2.08 4.73 -3.33
C TYR A 151 -0.65 4.27 -3.61
N ALA A 152 0.28 4.61 -2.74
CA ALA A 152 1.67 4.18 -2.82
C ALA A 152 1.93 3.05 -1.81
N TRP A 153 2.46 1.94 -2.30
CA TRP A 153 2.91 0.84 -1.45
C TRP A 153 4.42 0.93 -1.26
N VAL A 154 4.85 1.34 -0.07
CA VAL A 154 6.26 1.44 0.30
C VAL A 154 6.63 0.27 1.21
N TYR A 155 7.45 -0.64 0.69
CA TYR A 155 7.89 -1.84 1.39
C TYR A 155 9.22 -1.61 2.11
N GLU A 156 9.35 -2.12 3.33
CA GLU A 156 10.61 -2.13 4.07
C GLU A 156 11.31 -3.47 3.86
N LEU A 157 12.52 -3.42 3.31
CA LEU A 157 13.36 -4.58 3.03
C LEU A 157 14.07 -5.04 4.32
N ALA A 158 14.60 -6.26 4.30
CA ALA A 158 15.24 -6.87 5.47
C ALA A 158 16.46 -6.10 5.99
N ASP A 159 17.09 -5.28 5.13
CA ASP A 159 18.22 -4.41 5.48
C ASP A 159 17.79 -3.03 6.01
N GLY A 160 16.48 -2.79 6.18
CA GLY A 160 15.90 -1.54 6.64
C GLY A 160 15.79 -0.47 5.54
N THR A 161 16.15 -0.79 4.29
CA THR A 161 15.91 0.10 3.15
C THR A 161 14.48 -0.03 2.63
N TYR A 162 14.06 0.88 1.75
CA TYR A 162 12.70 0.90 1.24
C TYR A 162 12.64 0.64 -0.28
N GLU A 163 11.52 0.08 -0.71
CA GLU A 163 11.18 -0.18 -2.11
C GLU A 163 9.77 0.39 -2.41
N LEU A 164 9.63 1.15 -3.49
CA LEU A 164 8.30 1.51 -3.99
C LEU A 164 7.77 0.34 -4.82
N ARG A 165 6.83 -0.43 -4.26
CA ARG A 165 6.33 -1.66 -4.88
C ARG A 165 5.12 -1.47 -5.76
N GLY A 166 4.29 -0.48 -5.46
CA GLY A 166 3.10 -0.18 -6.23
C GLY A 166 2.75 1.29 -6.15
N PHE A 167 2.18 1.82 -7.23
CA PHE A 167 1.68 3.18 -7.30
C PHE A 167 0.41 3.19 -8.12
N ASN A 168 -0.72 3.47 -7.48
CA ASN A 168 -2.04 3.23 -8.08
C ASN A 168 -2.97 4.43 -7.86
N SER A 169 -4.04 4.49 -8.63
CA SER A 169 -5.20 5.36 -8.41
C SER A 169 -6.45 4.61 -8.85
N LYS A 170 -7.59 4.90 -8.25
CA LYS A 170 -8.86 4.50 -8.85
C LYS A 170 -9.05 5.23 -10.18
N GLU A 171 -9.69 4.58 -11.13
CA GLU A 171 -10.04 5.17 -12.42
C GLU A 171 -11.14 6.22 -12.26
N TYR A 172 -12.06 5.99 -11.32
CA TYR A 172 -13.15 6.90 -11.00
C TYR A 172 -13.17 7.28 -9.52
N PHE A 173 -13.38 8.57 -9.27
CA PHE A 173 -13.76 9.11 -7.99
C PHE A 173 -15.06 9.89 -8.13
N ASP A 174 -15.93 9.76 -7.13
CA ASP A 174 -17.14 10.56 -7.05
C ASP A 174 -16.77 12.05 -6.87
N PRO A 175 -17.22 12.96 -7.74
CA PRO A 175 -16.84 14.37 -7.69
C PRO A 175 -17.24 15.07 -6.39
N GLU A 176 -18.41 14.74 -5.80
CA GLU A 176 -18.87 15.35 -4.56
C GLU A 176 -18.02 14.86 -3.38
N LYS A 177 -17.64 13.58 -3.37
CA LYS A 177 -16.70 13.05 -2.37
C LYS A 177 -15.32 13.68 -2.50
N MET A 178 -14.81 13.86 -3.72
CA MET A 178 -13.53 14.55 -3.95
C MET A 178 -13.58 16.01 -3.49
N LYS A 179 -14.69 16.70 -3.74
CA LYS A 179 -14.89 18.07 -3.26
C LYS A 179 -14.89 18.13 -1.74
N GLN A 180 -15.60 17.22 -1.06
CA GLN A 180 -15.60 17.13 0.41
C GLN A 180 -14.21 16.85 0.96
N LEU A 181 -13.47 15.95 0.32
CA LEU A 181 -12.10 15.63 0.70
C LEU A 181 -11.18 16.84 0.52
N ASN A 182 -11.30 17.57 -0.58
CA ASN A 182 -10.50 18.78 -0.83
C ASN A 182 -10.80 19.89 0.19
N GLU A 183 -12.06 20.10 0.57
CA GLU A 183 -12.41 21.04 1.65
C GLU A 183 -11.88 20.58 3.01
N THR A 184 -11.92 19.27 3.28
CA THR A 184 -11.34 18.69 4.50
C THR A 184 -9.84 18.99 4.56
N TYR A 185 -9.09 18.69 3.51
CA TYR A 185 -7.63 18.85 3.49
C TYR A 185 -7.16 20.24 3.03
N LYS A 186 -8.05 21.22 2.91
CA LYS A 186 -7.79 22.53 2.29
C LYS A 186 -6.60 23.25 2.91
N GLN A 187 -6.53 23.29 4.23
CA GLN A 187 -5.42 23.92 4.96
C GLN A 187 -4.06 23.32 4.56
N LEU A 188 -4.00 22.00 4.40
CA LEU A 188 -2.79 21.27 4.03
C LEU A 188 -2.49 21.35 2.53
N LEU A 189 -3.52 21.41 1.68
CA LEU A 189 -3.37 21.55 0.23
C LEU A 189 -2.83 22.93 -0.16
N LEU A 190 -3.15 23.96 0.62
CA LEU A 190 -2.67 25.33 0.44
C LEU A 190 -1.30 25.58 1.09
N ASP A 191 -0.88 24.76 2.04
CA ASP A 191 0.42 24.89 2.71
C ASP A 191 1.58 24.41 1.83
N LYS A 192 2.32 25.37 1.26
CA LYS A 192 3.46 25.08 0.39
C LYS A 192 4.78 24.92 1.14
N ASP A 193 4.84 25.20 2.44
CA ASP A 193 6.10 25.23 3.16
C ASP A 193 6.48 23.84 3.69
N HIS A 194 5.49 23.05 4.12
CA HIS A 194 5.74 21.78 4.81
C HIS A 194 5.50 20.53 3.97
N ALA A 195 4.68 20.62 2.92
CA ALA A 195 4.41 19.50 2.03
C ALA A 195 5.66 19.08 1.22
N LEU A 196 5.75 17.79 0.91
CA LEU A 196 6.83 17.16 0.14
C LEU A 196 6.45 17.00 -1.33
#